data_AF-A0A5N5P6J5-F1
#
_entry.id   AF-A0A5N5P6J5-F1
#
_cell.length_a   1.000
_cell.length_b   1.000
_cell.length_c   1.000
_cell.angle_alpha   90.00
_cell.angle_beta   90.00
_cell.angle_gamma   90.00
#
_symmetry.space_group_name_H-M   'P 1'
#
loop_
_entity.id
_entity.type
_entity.pdbx_description
1 polymer ?
#
loop_
_entity_poly.entity_id
_entity_poly.type
_entity_poly.pdbx_seq_one_letter_code
_entity_poly.pdbx_strand_id
1 'polypeptide(L)'
;MFAAEYVNEKGLKFYNTIIDQLLENKITPIVTLYHWDLPQVLQEKFGGWQNISMVNYFNDFASLCFERFGNRVKHWITFNNPWSVAVEGYETGEHAPGLKLKGTGAYRAAHHIIKAHAKVWHTYDSQWRSKQNGLVGISLSGDWGEPVDITNSKDIEAAERYVQFYMGWFATPIFHGDYPQVMKDFIGRKSSQQGFRTSRLPAFSSQEKGYIKGTCDFLGVGHFTTRYITQKTSPPDRGSSYYTDRDLAELVDPRWPDPGSEWLYSVPWGFRRLLNFIKTQYGNPIIYITENGVSEKMMCTELCDDWRIQYYRDYINEMLKGK
;
A
#
# COMPACT_ATOMS: atom_id res chain seq x y z
N MET A 1 -20.68 -22.57 -4.28
CA MET A 1 -19.54 -22.95 -3.42
C MET A 1 -18.47 -23.46 -4.39
N PHE A 2 -17.54 -22.60 -4.81
CA PHE A 2 -16.48 -23.00 -5.74
C PHE A 2 -15.38 -23.66 -4.92
N ALA A 3 -15.27 -24.98 -5.03
CA ALA A 3 -14.21 -25.74 -4.38
C ALA A 3 -12.88 -25.43 -5.08
N ALA A 4 -11.84 -25.09 -4.33
CA ALA A 4 -10.49 -25.01 -4.87
C ALA A 4 -10.12 -26.36 -5.51
N GLU A 5 -9.70 -26.35 -6.78
CA GLU A 5 -9.41 -27.57 -7.54
C GLU A 5 -8.31 -28.42 -6.88
N TYR A 6 -7.43 -27.80 -6.10
CA TYR A 6 -6.44 -28.46 -5.25
C TYR A 6 -6.05 -27.60 -4.05
N VAL A 7 -6.07 -28.17 -2.85
CA VAL A 7 -5.64 -27.51 -1.61
C VAL A 7 -4.46 -28.28 -1.01
N ASN A 8 -3.34 -27.59 -0.76
CA ASN A 8 -2.18 -28.19 -0.12
C ASN A 8 -2.36 -28.27 1.40
N GLU A 9 -2.83 -29.43 1.88
CA GLU A 9 -3.07 -29.68 3.31
C GLU A 9 -1.82 -29.52 4.19
N LYS A 10 -0.60 -29.73 3.65
CA LYS A 10 0.63 -29.48 4.42
C LYS A 10 0.84 -27.98 4.69
N GLY A 11 0.54 -27.13 3.71
CA GLY A 11 0.58 -25.68 3.86
C GLY A 11 -0.43 -25.19 4.91
N LEU A 12 -1.63 -25.75 4.89
CA LEU A 12 -2.64 -25.44 5.91
C LEU A 12 -2.22 -25.89 7.30
N LYS A 13 -1.64 -27.10 7.43
CA LYS A 13 -1.11 -27.61 8.70
C LYS A 13 -0.01 -26.69 9.25
N PHE A 14 0.88 -26.20 8.40
CA PHE A 14 1.93 -25.26 8.79
C PHE A 14 1.35 -23.99 9.41
N TYR A 15 0.44 -23.30 8.71
CA TYR A 15 -0.16 -22.06 9.24
C TYR A 15 -1.05 -22.31 10.46
N ASN A 16 -1.78 -23.43 10.52
CA ASN A 16 -2.50 -23.83 11.73
C ASN A 16 -1.55 -23.94 12.93
N THR A 17 -0.40 -24.61 12.75
CA THR A 17 0.58 -24.79 13.83
C THR A 17 1.09 -23.44 14.34
N ILE A 18 1.39 -22.50 13.45
CA ILE A 18 1.83 -21.14 13.83
C ILE A 18 0.71 -20.41 14.60
N ILE A 19 -0.51 -20.41 14.06
CA ILE A 19 -1.65 -19.72 14.68
C ILE A 19 -1.93 -20.29 16.06
N ASP A 20 -1.94 -21.62 16.20
CA ASP A 20 -2.18 -22.29 17.48
C ASP A 20 -1.08 -21.97 18.48
N GLN A 21 0.20 -22.04 18.08
CA GLN A 21 1.32 -21.68 18.95
C GLN A 21 1.29 -20.21 19.41
N LEU A 22 0.94 -19.27 18.52
CA LEU A 22 0.76 -17.87 18.90
C LEU A 22 -0.33 -17.71 19.96
N LEU A 23 -1.48 -18.34 19.75
CA LEU A 23 -2.63 -18.24 20.65
C LEU A 23 -2.40 -18.95 22.00
N GLU A 24 -1.75 -20.12 21.99
CA GLU A 24 -1.30 -20.82 23.21
C GLU A 24 -0.40 -19.91 24.07
N ASN A 25 0.40 -19.05 23.43
CA ASN A 25 1.25 -18.06 24.07
C ASN A 25 0.61 -16.67 24.23
N LYS A 26 -0.72 -16.56 24.02
CA LYS A 26 -1.50 -15.31 24.17
C LYS A 26 -1.06 -14.18 23.24
N ILE A 27 -0.51 -14.51 22.08
CA ILE A 27 -0.14 -13.57 21.03
C ILE A 27 -1.26 -13.54 19.98
N THR A 28 -1.83 -12.37 19.70
CA THR A 28 -2.90 -12.23 18.70
C THR A 28 -2.31 -12.26 17.27
N PRO A 29 -2.72 -13.21 16.41
CA PRO A 29 -2.27 -13.24 15.03
C PRO A 29 -2.98 -12.15 14.20
N ILE A 30 -2.19 -11.34 13.50
CA ILE A 30 -2.63 -10.45 12.41
C ILE A 30 -2.11 -11.06 11.12
N VAL A 31 -3.00 -11.51 10.24
CA VAL A 31 -2.61 -12.28 9.04
C VAL A 31 -2.73 -11.42 7.80
N THR A 32 -1.63 -11.29 7.07
CA THR A 32 -1.59 -10.72 5.73
C THR A 32 -1.82 -11.82 4.69
N LEU A 33 -2.83 -11.65 3.83
CA LEU A 33 -3.18 -12.61 2.79
C LEU A 33 -2.22 -12.55 1.60
N TYR A 34 -1.81 -11.36 1.19
CA TYR A 34 -0.91 -11.17 0.06
C TYR A 34 0.25 -10.24 0.41
N HIS A 35 1.46 -10.80 0.37
CA HIS A 35 2.70 -10.06 0.59
C HIS A 35 3.67 -10.31 -0.58
N TRP A 36 3.21 -9.92 -1.78
CA TRP A 36 3.99 -9.84 -3.04
C TRP A 36 4.36 -11.20 -3.66
N ASP A 37 3.84 -12.28 -3.12
CA ASP A 37 4.17 -13.68 -3.42
C ASP A 37 3.13 -14.33 -4.35
N LEU A 38 2.78 -13.65 -5.45
CA LEU A 38 1.81 -14.18 -6.42
C LEU A 38 2.30 -15.53 -6.98
N PRO A 39 1.47 -16.59 -6.97
CA PRO A 39 1.82 -17.85 -7.62
C PRO A 39 2.21 -17.64 -9.08
N GLN A 40 3.39 -18.14 -9.48
CA GLN A 40 3.94 -17.96 -10.82
C GLN A 40 2.97 -18.38 -11.93
N VAL A 41 2.19 -19.45 -11.71
CA VAL A 41 1.16 -19.91 -12.66
C VAL A 41 0.11 -18.84 -12.98
N LEU A 42 -0.26 -18.00 -12.02
CA LEU A 42 -1.21 -16.90 -12.24
C LEU A 42 -0.57 -15.76 -13.03
N GLN A 43 0.72 -15.50 -12.79
CA GLN A 43 1.48 -14.52 -13.56
C GLN A 43 1.67 -14.98 -15.03
N GLU A 44 2.06 -16.23 -15.26
CA GLU A 44 2.36 -16.75 -16.60
C GLU A 44 1.11 -16.99 -17.43
N LYS A 45 0.08 -17.63 -16.86
CA LYS A 45 -1.12 -18.00 -17.63
C LYS A 45 -2.06 -16.82 -17.86
N PHE A 46 -2.11 -15.88 -16.92
CA PHE A 46 -3.12 -14.81 -16.95
C PHE A 46 -2.51 -13.40 -16.99
N GLY A 47 -1.21 -13.23 -16.73
CA GLY A 47 -0.57 -11.91 -16.67
C GLY A 47 -0.59 -11.26 -15.27
N GLY A 48 -1.00 -12.02 -14.24
CA GLY A 48 -1.08 -11.53 -12.85
C GLY A 48 -1.96 -10.31 -12.72
N TRP A 49 -1.55 -9.31 -11.93
CA TRP A 49 -2.37 -8.12 -11.65
C TRP A 49 -2.66 -7.24 -12.87
N GLN A 50 -2.06 -7.51 -14.03
CA GLN A 50 -2.52 -6.90 -15.30
C GLN A 50 -3.87 -7.44 -15.78
N ASN A 51 -4.39 -8.52 -15.18
CA ASN A 51 -5.61 -9.19 -15.60
C ASN A 51 -6.70 -9.12 -14.52
N ILE A 52 -7.90 -8.71 -14.95
CA ILE A 52 -9.05 -8.51 -14.07
C ILE A 52 -9.49 -9.80 -13.36
N SER A 53 -9.22 -10.98 -13.92
CA SER A 53 -9.56 -12.26 -13.31
C SER A 53 -8.87 -12.48 -11.96
N MET A 54 -7.77 -11.77 -11.67
CA MET A 54 -7.11 -11.87 -10.35
C MET A 54 -8.01 -11.42 -9.20
N VAL A 55 -8.98 -10.53 -9.47
CA VAL A 55 -10.01 -10.16 -8.49
C VAL A 55 -10.75 -11.40 -7.98
N ASN A 56 -11.05 -12.35 -8.87
CA ASN A 56 -11.75 -13.58 -8.50
C ASN A 56 -10.80 -14.58 -7.85
N TYR A 57 -9.64 -14.85 -8.45
CA TYR A 57 -8.68 -15.81 -7.89
C TYR A 57 -8.20 -15.42 -6.49
N PHE A 58 -7.94 -14.13 -6.26
CA PHE A 58 -7.56 -13.66 -4.93
C PHE A 58 -8.71 -13.78 -3.92
N ASN A 59 -9.94 -13.53 -4.33
CA ASN A 59 -11.11 -13.72 -3.47
C ASN A 59 -11.36 -15.19 -3.11
N ASP A 60 -11.13 -16.11 -4.05
CA ASP A 60 -11.27 -17.54 -3.78
C ASP A 60 -10.20 -18.02 -2.79
N PHE A 61 -8.96 -17.55 -2.96
CA PHE A 61 -7.88 -17.76 -1.99
C PHE A 61 -8.22 -17.19 -0.61
N ALA A 62 -8.67 -15.94 -0.54
CA ALA A 62 -9.06 -15.30 0.72
C ALA A 62 -10.22 -16.03 1.40
N SER A 63 -11.21 -16.50 0.64
CA SER A 63 -12.35 -17.28 1.16
C SER A 63 -11.87 -18.58 1.80
N LEU A 64 -10.94 -19.29 1.19
CA LEU A 64 -10.32 -20.48 1.78
C LEU A 64 -9.57 -20.14 3.08
N CYS A 65 -8.82 -19.03 3.12
CA CYS A 65 -8.15 -18.59 4.35
C CYS A 65 -9.16 -18.27 5.47
N PHE A 66 -10.25 -17.57 5.17
CA PHE A 66 -11.31 -17.28 6.14
C PHE A 66 -11.97 -18.56 6.65
N GLU A 67 -12.25 -19.51 5.75
CA GLU A 67 -12.82 -20.80 6.12
C GLU A 67 -11.92 -21.57 7.08
N ARG A 68 -10.63 -21.68 6.77
CA ARG A 68 -9.70 -22.57 7.48
C ARG A 68 -9.14 -21.96 8.76
N PHE A 69 -9.02 -20.63 8.83
CA PHE A 69 -8.33 -19.96 9.93
C PHE A 69 -9.17 -18.91 10.66
N GLY A 70 -10.28 -18.43 10.08
CA GLY A 70 -11.05 -17.31 10.63
C GLY A 70 -11.84 -17.63 11.92
N ASN A 71 -11.93 -18.90 12.30
CA ASN A 71 -12.40 -19.28 13.64
C ASN A 71 -11.47 -18.71 14.74
N ARG A 72 -10.16 -18.56 14.45
CA ARG A 72 -9.11 -18.12 15.37
C ARG A 72 -8.52 -16.76 15.01
N VAL A 73 -8.29 -16.49 13.72
CA VAL A 73 -7.74 -15.22 13.23
C VAL A 73 -8.83 -14.17 13.13
N LYS A 74 -8.60 -13.02 13.78
CA LYS A 74 -9.58 -11.92 13.87
C LYS A 74 -9.13 -10.62 13.19
N HIS A 75 -7.89 -10.56 12.71
CA HIS A 75 -7.38 -9.39 11.99
C HIS A 75 -6.76 -9.85 10.67
N TRP A 76 -7.37 -9.40 9.58
CA TRP A 76 -6.98 -9.75 8.22
C TRP A 76 -6.50 -8.51 7.48
N ILE A 77 -5.31 -8.58 6.90
CA ILE A 77 -4.78 -7.59 5.96
C ILE A 77 -4.86 -8.23 4.58
N THR A 78 -5.61 -7.65 3.64
CA THR A 78 -5.71 -8.24 2.30
C THR A 78 -4.40 -8.11 1.52
N PHE A 79 -3.83 -6.90 1.49
CA PHE A 79 -2.62 -6.58 0.75
C PHE A 79 -1.67 -5.84 1.68
N ASN A 80 -0.39 -6.23 1.65
CA ASN A 80 0.68 -5.38 2.15
C ASN A 80 1.25 -4.52 1.02
N ASN A 81 1.40 -3.21 1.30
CA ASN A 81 2.02 -2.22 0.43
C ASN A 81 1.73 -2.45 -1.07
N PRO A 82 0.47 -2.29 -1.50
CA PRO A 82 0.09 -2.54 -2.89
C PRO A 82 0.76 -1.56 -3.88
N TRP A 83 1.31 -0.44 -3.39
CA TRP A 83 2.12 0.46 -4.20
C TRP A 83 3.37 -0.24 -4.73
N SER A 84 4.09 -0.99 -3.88
CA SER A 84 5.28 -1.74 -4.29
C SER A 84 4.93 -2.77 -5.37
N VAL A 85 3.84 -3.52 -5.18
CA VAL A 85 3.36 -4.48 -6.20
C VAL A 85 3.11 -3.78 -7.54
N ALA A 86 2.41 -2.65 -7.53
CA ALA A 86 2.05 -1.93 -8.75
C ALA A 86 3.26 -1.24 -9.42
N VAL A 87 4.04 -0.47 -8.66
CA VAL A 87 5.14 0.37 -9.20
C VAL A 87 6.44 -0.42 -9.31
N GLU A 88 6.83 -1.17 -8.30
CA GLU A 88 8.07 -1.93 -8.33
C GLU A 88 7.91 -3.22 -9.17
N GLY A 89 6.73 -3.84 -9.14
CA GLY A 89 6.46 -5.06 -9.92
C GLY A 89 6.12 -4.85 -11.40
N TYR A 90 5.27 -3.86 -11.74
CA TYR A 90 4.74 -3.69 -13.10
C TYR A 90 5.19 -2.43 -13.84
N GLU A 91 5.75 -1.42 -13.16
CA GLU A 91 6.21 -0.16 -13.80
C GLU A 91 7.72 -0.14 -13.98
N THR A 92 8.47 -0.35 -12.89
CA THR A 92 9.94 -0.26 -12.87
C THR A 92 10.62 -1.61 -13.03
N GLY A 93 9.99 -2.68 -12.54
CA GLY A 93 10.51 -4.05 -12.57
C GLY A 93 11.60 -4.32 -11.53
N GLU A 94 11.71 -3.49 -10.49
CA GLU A 94 12.64 -3.70 -9.37
C GLU A 94 12.21 -4.88 -8.48
N HIS A 95 10.90 -5.16 -8.40
CA HIS A 95 10.35 -6.34 -7.74
C HIS A 95 9.76 -7.31 -8.77
N ALA A 96 9.53 -8.56 -8.35
CA ALA A 96 8.77 -9.52 -9.13
C ALA A 96 7.39 -8.92 -9.49
N PRO A 97 6.85 -9.15 -10.71
CA PRO A 97 7.37 -10.04 -11.76
C PRO A 97 8.47 -9.43 -12.67
N GLY A 98 9.04 -8.28 -12.33
CA GLY A 98 10.14 -7.67 -13.08
C GLY A 98 9.69 -6.98 -14.38
N LEU A 99 8.42 -6.60 -14.48
CA LEU A 99 7.86 -6.01 -15.69
C LEU A 99 8.07 -4.50 -15.73
N LYS A 100 8.45 -3.99 -16.91
CA LYS A 100 8.80 -2.58 -17.13
C LYS A 100 7.76 -1.86 -17.99
N LEU A 101 6.50 -1.88 -17.58
CA LEU A 101 5.36 -1.38 -18.37
C LEU A 101 5.07 0.10 -18.08
N LYS A 102 6.05 0.95 -18.40
CA LYS A 102 6.05 2.36 -17.99
C LYS A 102 4.78 3.12 -18.35
N GLY A 103 4.23 3.84 -17.37
CA GLY A 103 3.08 4.73 -17.48
C GLY A 103 1.73 4.04 -17.64
N THR A 104 1.66 2.71 -17.61
CA THR A 104 0.40 1.97 -17.80
C THR A 104 0.25 0.76 -16.88
N GLY A 105 1.33 0.01 -16.65
CA GLY A 105 1.32 -1.21 -15.84
C GLY A 105 0.89 -0.98 -14.41
N ALA A 106 1.51 0.02 -13.74
CA ALA A 106 1.18 0.38 -12.37
C ALA A 106 -0.32 0.70 -12.21
N TYR A 107 -0.85 1.53 -13.10
CA TYR A 107 -2.26 1.96 -13.05
C TYR A 107 -3.24 0.81 -13.23
N ARG A 108 -2.95 -0.11 -14.16
CA ARG A 108 -3.79 -1.30 -14.36
C ARG A 108 -3.71 -2.26 -13.17
N ALA A 109 -2.50 -2.52 -12.66
CA ALA A 109 -2.29 -3.40 -11.51
C ALA A 109 -3.01 -2.88 -10.26
N ALA A 110 -2.80 -1.61 -9.90
CA ALA A 110 -3.45 -1.00 -8.75
C ALA A 110 -4.98 -1.00 -8.88
N HIS A 111 -5.51 -0.76 -10.08
CA HIS A 111 -6.94 -0.80 -10.33
C HIS A 111 -7.56 -2.17 -10.02
N HIS A 112 -6.90 -3.25 -10.42
CA HIS A 112 -7.34 -4.61 -10.09
C HIS A 112 -7.13 -4.96 -8.62
N ILE A 113 -6.02 -4.53 -8.01
CA ILE A 113 -5.75 -4.75 -6.57
C ILE A 113 -6.83 -4.10 -5.70
N ILE A 114 -7.21 -2.85 -5.99
CA ILE A 114 -8.27 -2.13 -5.25
C ILE A 114 -9.61 -2.88 -5.37
N LYS A 115 -9.96 -3.35 -6.58
CA LYS A 115 -11.17 -4.15 -6.80
C LYS A 115 -11.12 -5.49 -6.09
N ALA A 116 -9.95 -6.13 -6.06
CA ALA A 116 -9.74 -7.39 -5.35
C ALA A 116 -9.90 -7.20 -3.84
N HIS A 117 -9.31 -6.16 -3.26
CA HIS A 117 -9.48 -5.80 -1.85
C HIS A 117 -10.96 -5.61 -1.49
N ALA A 118 -11.67 -4.77 -2.24
CA ALA A 118 -13.10 -4.53 -2.02
C ALA A 118 -13.92 -5.83 -2.08
N LYS A 119 -13.64 -6.68 -3.08
CA LYS A 119 -14.33 -7.97 -3.21
C LYS A 119 -14.08 -8.89 -2.01
N VAL A 120 -12.84 -8.97 -1.53
CA VAL A 120 -12.48 -9.78 -0.35
C VAL A 120 -13.18 -9.26 0.91
N TRP A 121 -13.21 -7.94 1.11
CA TRP A 121 -13.93 -7.33 2.23
C TRP A 121 -15.43 -7.69 2.21
N HIS A 122 -16.09 -7.53 1.05
CA HIS A 122 -17.51 -7.89 0.91
C HIS A 122 -17.78 -9.38 1.11
N THR A 123 -16.88 -10.24 0.65
CA THR A 123 -16.97 -11.68 0.91
C THR A 123 -16.85 -12.00 2.40
N TYR A 124 -15.91 -11.37 3.11
CA TYR A 124 -15.80 -11.51 4.56
C TYR A 124 -17.06 -11.02 5.26
N ASP A 125 -17.52 -9.82 4.93
CA ASP A 125 -18.67 -9.17 5.53
C ASP A 125 -19.95 -10.01 5.40
N SER A 126 -20.24 -10.46 4.18
CA SER A 126 -21.47 -11.18 3.87
C SER A 126 -21.49 -12.65 4.30
N GLN A 127 -20.34 -13.34 4.32
CA GLN A 127 -20.29 -14.80 4.51
C GLN A 127 -19.67 -15.24 5.85
N TRP A 128 -18.76 -14.44 6.40
CA TRP A 128 -17.89 -14.88 7.50
C TRP A 128 -18.04 -14.03 8.77
N ARG A 129 -18.28 -12.72 8.62
CA ARG A 129 -18.23 -11.76 9.74
C ARG A 129 -19.19 -12.11 10.86
N SER A 130 -20.43 -12.48 10.55
CA SER A 130 -21.44 -12.84 11.57
C SER A 130 -21.07 -14.04 12.45
N LYS A 131 -20.20 -14.94 11.96
CA LYS A 131 -19.72 -16.12 12.69
C LYS A 131 -18.37 -15.90 13.35
N GLN A 132 -17.51 -15.11 12.69
CA GLN A 132 -16.10 -15.01 13.05
C GLN A 132 -15.79 -13.73 13.83
N ASN A 133 -16.58 -12.67 13.68
CA ASN A 133 -16.42 -11.38 14.34
C ASN A 133 -15.01 -10.78 14.22
N GLY A 134 -14.34 -10.99 13.08
CA GLY A 134 -13.05 -10.37 12.78
C GLY A 134 -13.18 -9.07 12.00
N LEU A 135 -12.03 -8.46 11.73
CA LEU A 135 -11.84 -7.22 10.98
C LEU A 135 -10.99 -7.48 9.74
N VAL A 136 -11.31 -6.79 8.65
CA VAL A 136 -10.59 -6.81 7.38
C VAL A 136 -10.13 -5.40 7.04
N GLY A 137 -8.83 -5.26 6.86
CA GLY A 137 -8.16 -4.02 6.47
C GLY A 137 -7.18 -4.23 5.34
N ILE A 138 -6.44 -3.16 5.04
CA ILE A 138 -5.34 -3.13 4.08
C ILE A 138 -4.15 -2.41 4.72
N SER A 139 -2.92 -2.85 4.43
CA SER A 139 -1.69 -2.21 4.89
C SER A 139 -1.12 -1.36 3.75
N LEU A 140 -1.14 -0.05 3.93
CA LEU A 140 -0.63 0.91 2.94
C LEU A 140 0.66 1.53 3.45
N SER A 141 1.72 1.44 2.65
CA SER A 141 2.91 2.24 2.89
C SER A 141 2.62 3.71 2.55
N GLY A 142 3.09 4.60 3.40
CA GLY A 142 2.95 6.04 3.24
C GLY A 142 4.24 6.74 3.61
N ASP A 143 4.87 7.40 2.66
CA ASP A 143 5.91 8.40 2.96
C ASP A 143 5.26 9.77 3.14
N TRP A 144 5.83 10.58 4.04
CA TRP A 144 5.41 11.97 4.18
C TRP A 144 6.13 12.85 3.17
N GLY A 145 5.38 13.71 2.47
CA GLY A 145 5.94 14.76 1.62
C GLY A 145 5.87 16.09 2.34
N GLU A 146 7.02 16.70 2.63
CA GLU A 146 7.13 18.06 3.18
C GLU A 146 7.49 19.04 2.06
N PRO A 147 6.80 20.17 1.89
CA PRO A 147 7.20 21.16 0.89
C PRO A 147 8.59 21.74 1.22
N VAL A 148 9.44 21.92 0.20
CA VAL A 148 10.74 22.59 0.36
C VAL A 148 10.56 24.02 0.85
N ASP A 149 9.61 24.75 0.28
CA ASP A 149 9.25 26.11 0.66
C ASP A 149 7.76 26.18 1.06
N ILE A 150 7.51 26.35 2.35
CA ILE A 150 6.15 26.48 2.93
C ILE A 150 5.45 27.79 2.57
N THR A 151 6.13 28.74 1.93
CA THR A 151 5.54 29.99 1.42
C THR A 151 5.22 29.92 -0.07
N ASN A 152 5.75 28.92 -0.78
CA ASN A 152 5.47 28.67 -2.18
C ASN A 152 4.31 27.70 -2.34
N SER A 153 3.15 28.19 -2.79
CA SER A 153 1.95 27.37 -2.98
C SER A 153 2.18 26.16 -3.90
N LYS A 154 3.06 26.26 -4.89
CA LYS A 154 3.34 25.15 -5.81
C LYS A 154 4.06 23.99 -5.12
N ASP A 155 4.93 24.29 -4.16
CA ASP A 155 5.63 23.24 -3.40
C ASP A 155 4.68 22.58 -2.40
N ILE A 156 3.77 23.35 -1.79
CA ILE A 156 2.69 22.81 -0.93
C ILE A 156 1.78 21.87 -1.74
N GLU A 157 1.31 22.30 -2.91
CA GLU A 157 0.49 21.47 -3.80
C GLU A 157 1.25 20.23 -4.30
N ALA A 158 2.55 20.34 -4.56
CA ALA A 158 3.39 19.20 -4.94
C ALA A 158 3.57 18.20 -3.80
N ALA A 159 3.72 18.68 -2.56
CA ALA A 159 3.84 17.84 -1.36
C ALA A 159 2.53 17.08 -1.08
N GLU A 160 1.36 17.72 -1.18
CA GLU A 160 0.07 17.02 -1.11
C GLU A 160 -0.05 15.98 -2.23
N ARG A 161 0.31 16.36 -3.46
CA ARG A 161 0.27 15.45 -4.61
C ARG A 161 1.19 14.24 -4.43
N TYR A 162 2.34 14.40 -3.78
CA TYR A 162 3.24 13.29 -3.42
C TYR A 162 2.51 12.24 -2.58
N VAL A 163 1.90 12.66 -1.47
CA VAL A 163 1.17 11.76 -0.55
C VAL A 163 -0.03 11.12 -1.25
N GLN A 164 -0.74 11.89 -2.09
CA GLN A 164 -1.89 11.39 -2.85
C GLN A 164 -1.51 10.37 -3.93
N PHE A 165 -0.38 10.54 -4.63
CA PHE A 165 0.09 9.55 -5.62
C PHE A 165 0.68 8.29 -4.99
N TYR A 166 0.99 8.32 -3.69
CA TYR A 166 1.54 7.20 -2.94
C TYR A 166 0.43 6.49 -2.13
N MET A 167 0.20 6.90 -0.88
CA MET A 167 -0.85 6.32 -0.02
C MET A 167 -2.26 6.64 -0.52
N GLY A 168 -2.51 7.89 -0.93
CA GLY A 168 -3.85 8.33 -1.34
C GLY A 168 -4.40 7.58 -2.56
N TRP A 169 -3.52 7.04 -3.40
CA TRP A 169 -3.88 6.29 -4.60
C TRP A 169 -4.71 5.05 -4.26
N PHE A 170 -4.42 4.41 -3.13
CA PHE A 170 -5.15 3.24 -2.63
C PHE A 170 -6.17 3.63 -1.56
N ALA A 171 -5.82 4.53 -0.64
CA ALA A 171 -6.70 4.93 0.46
C ALA A 171 -7.95 5.68 -0.04
N THR A 172 -7.81 6.65 -0.94
CA THR A 172 -8.94 7.49 -1.36
C THR A 172 -10.05 6.69 -2.08
N PRO A 173 -9.76 5.71 -2.96
CA PRO A 173 -10.80 4.81 -3.47
C PRO A 173 -11.52 4.04 -2.36
N ILE A 174 -10.80 3.54 -1.37
CA ILE A 174 -11.37 2.74 -0.28
C ILE A 174 -12.25 3.59 0.63
N PHE A 175 -11.85 4.82 0.99
CA PHE A 175 -12.62 5.67 1.90
C PHE A 175 -13.69 6.52 1.17
N HIS A 176 -13.40 7.00 -0.04
CA HIS A 176 -14.23 7.97 -0.75
C HIS A 176 -14.86 7.43 -2.04
N GLY A 177 -14.42 6.27 -2.53
CA GLY A 177 -15.01 5.57 -3.67
C GLY A 177 -14.38 5.87 -5.03
N ASP A 178 -13.41 6.78 -5.15
CA ASP A 178 -12.75 7.09 -6.42
C ASP A 178 -11.28 7.47 -6.21
N TYR A 179 -10.50 7.52 -7.28
CA TYR A 179 -9.12 7.99 -7.21
C TYR A 179 -9.02 9.46 -6.76
N PRO A 180 -7.90 9.86 -6.12
CA PRO A 180 -7.64 11.27 -5.83
C PRO A 180 -7.81 12.13 -7.08
N GLN A 181 -8.50 13.26 -6.95
CA GLN A 181 -8.76 14.15 -8.10
C GLN A 181 -7.45 14.62 -8.74
N VAL A 182 -6.45 14.95 -7.92
CA VAL A 182 -5.12 15.35 -8.39
C VAL A 182 -4.45 14.29 -9.28
N MET A 183 -4.65 12.99 -9.01
CA MET A 183 -4.12 11.93 -9.87
C MET A 183 -4.84 11.90 -11.21
N LYS A 184 -6.18 11.95 -11.19
CA LYS A 184 -6.99 11.95 -12.42
C LYS A 184 -6.62 13.11 -13.33
N ASP A 185 -6.44 14.30 -12.77
CA ASP A 185 -6.13 15.51 -13.53
C ASP A 185 -4.72 15.46 -14.13
N PHE A 186 -3.71 15.09 -13.34
CA PHE A 186 -2.33 15.06 -13.81
C PHE A 186 -2.08 13.94 -14.82
N ILE A 187 -2.53 12.71 -14.54
CA ILE A 187 -2.35 11.58 -15.46
C ILE A 187 -3.19 11.80 -16.72
N GLY A 188 -4.41 12.31 -16.61
CA GLY A 188 -5.26 12.64 -17.76
C GLY A 188 -4.60 13.68 -18.67
N ARG A 189 -4.10 14.78 -18.09
CA ARG A 189 -3.38 15.83 -18.84
C ARG A 189 -2.14 15.29 -19.55
N LYS A 190 -1.30 14.52 -18.84
CA LYS A 190 -0.10 13.88 -19.42
C LYS A 190 -0.47 12.92 -20.53
N SER A 191 -1.49 12.09 -20.32
CA SER A 191 -1.99 11.15 -21.33
C SER A 191 -2.40 11.88 -22.61
N SER A 192 -3.15 12.99 -22.50
CA SER A 192 -3.52 13.82 -23.66
C SER A 192 -2.31 14.46 -24.35
N GLN A 193 -1.36 15.01 -23.58
CA GLN A 193 -0.12 15.60 -24.12
C GLN A 193 0.75 14.57 -24.86
N GLN A 194 0.67 13.30 -24.46
CA GLN A 194 1.39 12.18 -25.07
C GLN A 194 0.60 11.52 -26.22
N GLY A 195 -0.57 12.05 -26.59
CA GLY A 195 -1.37 11.56 -27.70
C GLY A 195 -2.26 10.34 -27.38
N PHE A 196 -2.42 9.96 -26.11
CA PHE A 196 -3.38 8.92 -25.76
C PHE A 196 -4.82 9.45 -25.90
N ARG A 197 -5.69 8.61 -26.48
CA ARG A 197 -7.12 8.94 -26.64
C ARG A 197 -7.89 8.97 -25.31
N THR A 198 -7.40 8.22 -24.33
CA THR A 198 -7.99 8.10 -22.99
C THR A 198 -6.90 8.22 -21.94
N SER A 199 -7.28 8.57 -20.71
CA SER A 199 -6.34 8.54 -19.58
C SER A 199 -5.70 7.17 -19.41
N ARG A 200 -4.41 7.14 -19.09
CA ARG A 200 -3.68 5.92 -18.70
C ARG A 200 -4.10 5.42 -17.32
N LEU A 201 -4.70 6.27 -16.48
CA LEU A 201 -5.36 5.86 -15.24
C LEU A 201 -6.77 5.32 -15.58
N PRO A 202 -7.06 4.03 -15.32
CA PRO A 202 -8.41 3.49 -15.52
C PRO A 202 -9.45 4.24 -14.68
N ALA A 203 -10.69 4.27 -15.14
CA ALA A 203 -11.79 4.88 -14.40
C ALA A 203 -12.66 3.80 -13.74
N PHE A 204 -13.10 4.05 -12.51
CA PHE A 204 -14.18 3.29 -11.89
C PHE A 204 -15.54 3.76 -12.44
N SER A 205 -16.39 2.82 -12.81
CA SER A 205 -17.82 3.07 -13.05
C SER A 205 -18.53 3.47 -11.76
N SER A 206 -19.69 4.12 -11.85
CA SER A 206 -20.46 4.53 -10.66
C SER A 206 -20.78 3.36 -9.73
N GLN A 207 -21.03 2.16 -10.28
CA GLN A 207 -21.24 0.95 -9.49
C GLN A 207 -19.98 0.52 -8.74
N GLU A 208 -18.82 0.53 -9.40
CA GLU A 208 -17.54 0.19 -8.76
C GLU A 208 -17.19 1.19 -7.66
N LYS A 209 -17.43 2.49 -7.88
CA LYS A 209 -17.20 3.51 -6.86
C LYS A 209 -18.00 3.23 -5.58
N GLY A 210 -19.28 2.92 -5.75
CA GLY A 210 -20.16 2.54 -4.63
C GLY A 210 -19.74 1.22 -3.97
N TYR A 211 -19.25 0.26 -4.75
CA TYR A 211 -18.81 -1.04 -4.25
C TYR A 211 -17.50 -0.98 -3.45
N ILE A 212 -16.55 -0.13 -3.87
CA ILE A 212 -15.23 0.00 -3.23
C ILE A 212 -15.31 0.86 -1.96
N LYS A 213 -16.17 1.89 -1.96
CA LYS A 213 -16.27 2.83 -0.83
C LYS A 213 -16.67 2.10 0.46
N GLY A 214 -15.91 2.36 1.53
CA GLY A 214 -16.16 1.85 2.88
C GLY A 214 -15.66 0.42 3.13
N THR A 215 -14.83 -0.15 2.25
CA THR A 215 -14.38 -1.56 2.36
C THR A 215 -13.17 -1.75 3.28
N CYS A 216 -13.14 -1.08 4.43
CA CYS A 216 -11.99 -1.12 5.35
C CYS A 216 -12.41 -0.93 6.81
N ASP A 217 -12.14 -1.92 7.65
CA ASP A 217 -12.47 -1.89 9.08
C ASP A 217 -11.36 -1.22 9.91
N PHE A 218 -10.12 -1.32 9.44
CA PHE A 218 -8.95 -0.64 9.99
C PHE A 218 -7.92 -0.40 8.89
N LEU A 219 -7.21 0.72 8.98
CA LEU A 219 -6.10 1.05 8.08
C LEU A 219 -4.77 0.61 8.70
N GLY A 220 -4.09 -0.34 8.06
CA GLY A 220 -2.69 -0.61 8.32
C GLY A 220 -1.82 0.47 7.68
N VAL A 221 -0.85 0.99 8.42
CA VAL A 221 0.08 2.02 7.97
C VAL A 221 1.51 1.49 8.10
N GLY A 222 2.18 1.39 6.96
CA GLY A 222 3.63 1.24 6.88
C GLY A 222 4.27 2.61 6.72
N HIS A 223 5.13 3.03 7.63
CA HIS A 223 5.84 4.31 7.48
C HIS A 223 7.29 4.19 7.92
N PHE A 224 8.17 4.73 7.09
CA PHE A 224 9.61 4.58 7.27
C PHE A 224 10.33 5.92 7.13
N THR A 225 9.93 6.77 6.18
CA THR A 225 10.70 7.97 5.84
C THR A 225 9.85 9.15 5.37
N THR A 226 10.53 10.27 5.12
CA THR A 226 9.95 11.54 4.65
C THR A 226 10.83 12.08 3.53
N ARG A 227 10.23 12.88 2.64
CA ARG A 227 10.91 13.60 1.58
C ARG A 227 10.55 15.06 1.59
N TYR A 228 11.52 15.90 1.24
CA TYR A 228 11.23 17.25 0.79
C TYR A 228 10.74 17.22 -0.65
N ILE A 229 9.68 17.96 -0.96
CA ILE A 229 9.03 17.97 -2.25
C ILE A 229 9.01 19.38 -2.82
N THR A 230 9.37 19.51 -4.09
CA THR A 230 9.23 20.75 -4.85
C THR A 230 8.57 20.49 -6.19
N GLN A 231 7.84 21.48 -6.69
CA GLN A 231 7.23 21.43 -8.02
C GLN A 231 8.29 21.31 -9.10
N LYS A 232 8.21 20.25 -9.92
CA LYS A 232 9.09 20.07 -11.09
C LYS A 232 8.36 19.42 -12.24
N THR A 233 8.07 20.19 -13.27
CA THR A 233 7.41 19.66 -14.47
C THR A 233 8.35 18.73 -15.24
N SER A 234 7.89 17.51 -15.51
CA SER A 234 8.56 16.58 -16.41
C SER A 234 8.15 16.87 -17.86
N PRO A 235 9.11 17.11 -18.76
CA PRO A 235 8.80 17.40 -20.15
C PRO A 235 8.18 16.15 -20.84
N PRO A 236 7.32 16.32 -21.86
CA PRO A 236 6.59 15.21 -22.49
C PRO A 236 7.49 14.17 -23.17
N ASP A 237 8.68 14.59 -23.62
CA ASP A 237 9.69 13.78 -24.31
C ASP A 237 10.40 12.76 -23.39
N ARG A 238 10.36 12.96 -22.06
CA ARG A 238 10.89 12.00 -21.06
C ARG A 238 10.14 10.67 -21.00
N GLY A 239 9.03 10.54 -21.75
CA GLY A 239 8.21 9.34 -21.80
C GLY A 239 7.20 9.25 -20.64
N SER A 240 6.23 8.35 -20.83
CA SER A 240 5.17 8.07 -19.86
C SER A 240 5.69 7.21 -18.72
N SER A 241 5.56 7.67 -17.47
CA SER A 241 5.84 6.86 -16.29
C SER A 241 5.05 7.36 -15.08
N TYR A 242 4.88 6.49 -14.08
CA TYR A 242 4.35 6.89 -12.77
C TYR A 242 5.07 8.12 -12.19
N TYR A 243 6.41 8.15 -12.28
CA TYR A 243 7.22 9.24 -11.72
C TYR A 243 7.10 10.55 -12.50
N THR A 244 7.02 10.49 -13.84
CA THR A 244 6.85 11.70 -14.67
C THR A 244 5.43 12.28 -14.58
N ASP A 245 4.43 11.45 -14.26
CA ASP A 245 3.04 11.90 -14.09
C ASP A 245 2.83 12.76 -12.81
N ARG A 246 3.74 12.64 -11.85
CA ARG A 246 3.67 13.35 -10.57
C ARG A 246 4.15 14.80 -10.64
N ASP A 247 4.90 15.19 -11.68
CA ASP A 247 5.46 16.55 -11.86
C ASP A 247 6.04 17.15 -10.56
N LEU A 248 6.90 16.40 -9.88
CA LEU A 248 7.57 16.82 -8.66
C LEU A 248 9.01 16.27 -8.60
N ALA A 249 9.83 16.89 -7.77
CA ALA A 249 11.12 16.34 -7.38
C ALA A 249 11.12 15.99 -5.90
N GLU A 250 11.74 14.86 -5.58
CA GLU A 250 11.98 14.41 -4.21
C GLU A 250 13.41 14.79 -3.84
N LEU A 251 13.56 15.39 -2.66
CA LEU A 251 14.82 15.82 -2.07
C LEU A 251 14.91 15.30 -0.64
N VAL A 252 16.13 15.24 -0.13
CA VAL A 252 16.44 14.86 1.24
C VAL A 252 17.30 15.94 1.86
N ASP A 253 17.13 16.19 3.15
CA ASP A 253 18.09 17.00 3.88
C ASP A 253 19.37 16.17 4.06
N PRO A 254 20.55 16.64 3.61
CA PRO A 254 21.81 15.91 3.82
C PRO A 254 22.16 15.70 5.29
N ARG A 255 21.49 16.42 6.22
CA ARG A 255 21.65 16.27 7.67
C ARG A 255 20.73 15.21 8.25
N TRP A 256 19.74 14.72 7.51
CA TRP A 256 18.91 13.62 7.99
C TRP A 256 19.75 12.36 8.10
N PRO A 257 19.62 11.60 9.20
CA PRO A 257 20.41 10.39 9.34
C PRO A 257 20.10 9.35 8.25
N ASP A 258 21.14 8.90 7.56
CA ASP A 258 21.16 7.81 6.58
C ASP A 258 21.49 6.49 7.31
N PRO A 259 20.51 5.60 7.51
CA PRO A 259 20.68 4.35 8.21
C PRO A 259 21.25 3.21 7.35
N GLY A 260 21.41 3.40 6.03
CA GLY A 260 22.10 2.45 5.16
C GLY A 260 21.33 2.03 3.90
N SER A 261 20.00 1.96 3.96
CA SER A 261 19.20 1.80 2.73
C SER A 261 19.09 3.14 2.03
N GLU A 262 19.45 3.21 0.75
CA GLU A 262 19.49 4.47 -0.03
C GLU A 262 18.15 5.24 -0.03
N TRP A 263 17.04 4.53 0.10
CA TRP A 263 15.69 5.07 0.14
C TRP A 263 15.23 5.45 1.56
N LEU A 264 15.97 5.18 2.62
CA LEU A 264 15.52 5.39 3.99
C LEU A 264 16.27 6.54 4.65
N TYR A 265 15.52 7.48 5.23
CA TYR A 265 16.06 8.54 6.10
C TYR A 265 15.21 8.60 7.36
N SER A 266 15.86 8.73 8.53
CA SER A 266 15.15 8.84 9.81
C SER A 266 14.55 10.22 9.97
N VAL A 267 13.23 10.33 9.83
CA VAL A 267 12.48 11.60 9.92
C VAL A 267 11.20 11.39 10.75
N PRO A 268 11.34 11.23 12.08
CA PRO A 268 10.23 10.84 12.96
C PRO A 268 9.02 11.78 12.90
N TRP A 269 9.25 13.09 12.77
CA TRP A 269 8.15 14.07 12.77
C TRP A 269 7.24 13.95 11.53
N GLY A 270 7.75 13.42 10.42
CA GLY A 270 6.95 13.14 9.23
C GLY A 270 5.95 12.01 9.47
N PHE A 271 6.29 11.05 10.35
CA PHE A 271 5.37 10.00 10.77
C PHE A 271 4.12 10.58 11.43
N ARG A 272 4.28 11.47 12.41
CA ARG A 272 3.15 12.16 13.05
C ARG A 272 2.33 12.97 12.06
N ARG A 273 2.99 13.66 11.12
CA ARG A 273 2.28 14.44 10.08
C ARG A 273 1.44 13.55 9.18
N LEU A 274 1.96 12.39 8.78
CA LEU A 274 1.21 11.40 8.01
C LEU A 274 0.01 10.87 8.81
N LEU A 275 0.17 10.55 10.10
CA LEU A 275 -0.95 10.11 10.93
C LEU A 275 -2.03 11.19 11.07
N ASN A 276 -1.63 12.45 11.26
CA ASN A 276 -2.56 13.59 11.30
C ASN A 276 -3.26 13.81 9.94
N PHE A 277 -2.55 13.61 8.84
CA PHE A 277 -3.10 13.64 7.49
C PHE A 277 -4.17 12.57 7.33
N ILE A 278 -3.87 11.31 7.64
CA ILE A 278 -4.82 10.19 7.57
C ILE A 278 -6.06 10.49 8.42
N LYS A 279 -5.86 10.96 9.65
CA LYS A 279 -6.95 11.35 10.55
C LYS A 279 -7.87 12.40 9.91
N THR A 280 -7.30 13.44 9.34
CA THR A 280 -8.07 14.56 8.76
C THR A 280 -8.74 14.16 7.44
N GLN A 281 -8.02 13.45 6.57
CA GLN A 281 -8.48 13.13 5.23
C GLN A 281 -9.52 12.01 5.20
N TYR A 282 -9.42 11.04 6.11
CA TYR A 282 -10.24 9.83 6.06
C TYR A 282 -11.16 9.65 7.28
N GLY A 283 -11.39 10.73 8.04
CA GLY A 283 -12.37 10.74 9.12
C GLY A 283 -11.94 9.96 10.38
N ASN A 284 -10.66 10.01 10.72
CA ASN A 284 -10.07 9.37 11.90
C ASN A 284 -10.36 7.86 11.99
N PRO A 285 -9.98 7.06 10.99
CA PRO A 285 -10.20 5.62 11.02
C PRO A 285 -9.38 4.96 12.14
N ILE A 286 -9.71 3.71 12.47
CA ILE A 286 -8.83 2.89 13.30
C ILE A 286 -7.53 2.66 12.53
N ILE A 287 -6.39 3.00 13.13
CA ILE A 287 -5.06 2.86 12.54
C ILE A 287 -4.27 1.81 13.30
N TYR A 288 -3.64 0.89 12.56
CA TYR A 288 -2.58 0.02 13.07
C TYR A 288 -1.28 0.37 12.36
N ILE A 289 -0.20 0.56 13.11
CA ILE A 289 1.12 0.68 12.50
C ILE A 289 1.60 -0.74 12.19
N THR A 290 1.45 -1.14 10.93
CA THR A 290 1.72 -2.51 10.48
C THR A 290 3.18 -2.71 10.13
N GLU A 291 3.87 -1.63 9.74
CA GLU A 291 5.31 -1.66 9.48
C GLU A 291 5.99 -0.33 9.87
N ASN A 292 7.08 -0.44 10.62
CA ASN A 292 8.02 0.65 10.90
C ASN A 292 9.35 0.02 11.31
N GLY A 293 10.46 0.58 10.85
CA GLY A 293 11.77 0.04 11.18
C GLY A 293 12.89 0.73 10.43
N VAL A 294 14.10 0.28 10.71
CA VAL A 294 15.29 0.90 10.16
C VAL A 294 16.35 -0.15 9.84
N SER A 295 16.93 -0.03 8.64
CA SER A 295 18.08 -0.83 8.23
C SER A 295 19.36 -0.33 8.89
N GLU A 296 20.45 -1.06 8.71
CA GLU A 296 21.74 -0.69 9.30
C GLU A 296 22.87 -0.87 8.28
N LYS A 297 23.62 0.21 8.06
CA LYS A 297 24.72 0.30 7.10
C LYS A 297 25.99 -0.43 7.58
N MET A 298 26.23 -0.44 8.89
CA MET A 298 27.42 -1.04 9.48
C MET A 298 27.09 -2.39 10.11
N MET A 299 27.78 -3.44 9.68
CA MET A 299 27.74 -4.70 10.42
C MET A 299 28.49 -4.52 11.74
N CYS A 300 27.77 -4.29 12.85
CA CYS A 300 28.35 -4.48 14.18
C CYS A 300 28.23 -5.96 14.56
N THR A 301 29.36 -6.63 14.82
CA THR A 301 29.39 -8.04 15.23
C THR A 301 28.96 -8.26 16.68
N GLU A 302 28.80 -7.20 17.46
CA GLU A 302 28.51 -7.25 18.91
C GLU A 302 27.10 -6.74 19.27
N LEU A 303 26.14 -6.72 18.32
CA LEU A 303 24.76 -6.23 18.55
C LEU A 303 24.71 -4.76 19.03
N CYS A 304 25.44 -3.88 18.37
CA CYS A 304 25.59 -2.47 18.74
C CYS A 304 24.62 -1.58 17.93
N ASP A 305 23.33 -1.71 18.18
CA ASP A 305 22.27 -1.06 17.41
C ASP A 305 21.60 0.11 18.13
N ASP A 306 22.36 0.89 18.91
CA ASP A 306 21.89 2.10 19.59
C ASP A 306 21.16 3.07 18.63
N TRP A 307 21.62 3.12 17.38
CA TRP A 307 20.97 3.85 16.30
C TRP A 307 19.53 3.38 16.06
N ARG A 308 19.31 2.06 16.00
CA ARG A 308 17.99 1.45 15.83
C ARG A 308 17.10 1.71 17.06
N ILE A 309 17.67 1.65 18.27
CA ILE A 309 16.96 2.00 19.51
C ILE A 309 16.50 3.46 19.47
N GLN A 310 17.37 4.38 19.04
CA GLN A 310 17.04 5.80 18.91
C GLN A 310 15.95 6.05 17.87
N TYR A 311 16.03 5.40 16.70
CA TYR A 311 14.98 5.44 15.68
C TYR A 311 13.62 5.06 16.27
N TYR A 312 13.52 3.90 16.92
CA TYR A 312 12.25 3.44 17.50
C TYR A 312 11.74 4.38 18.59
N ARG A 313 12.63 4.86 19.47
CA ARG A 313 12.28 5.84 20.51
C ARG A 313 11.65 7.10 19.92
N ASP A 314 12.24 7.64 18.85
CA ASP A 314 11.77 8.88 18.26
C ASP A 314 10.45 8.72 17.51
N TYR A 315 10.27 7.63 16.75
CA TYR A 315 9.01 7.36 16.04
C TYR A 315 7.86 7.05 17.03
N ILE A 316 8.13 6.30 18.11
CA ILE A 316 7.15 6.08 19.19
C ILE A 316 6.77 7.41 19.85
N ASN A 317 7.75 8.28 20.14
CA ASN A 317 7.49 9.60 20.72
C ASN A 317 6.62 10.48 19.80
N GLU A 318 6.84 10.43 18.49
CA GLU A 318 6.02 11.18 17.52
C GLU A 318 4.61 10.60 17.40
N MET A 319 4.44 9.27 17.50
CA MET A 319 3.13 8.62 17.58
C MET A 319 2.36 9.06 18.85
N LEU A 320 3.01 9.10 20.01
CA LEU A 320 2.41 9.55 21.28
C LEU A 320 1.99 11.04 21.26
N LYS A 321 2.62 11.85 20.41
CA LYS A 321 2.26 13.27 20.20
C LYS A 321 1.07 13.44 19.24
N GLY A 322 0.67 12.40 18.52
CA GLY A 322 -0.55 12.41 17.71
C GLY A 322 -1.78 12.67 18.59
N LYS A 323 -2.68 13.53 18.13
CA LYS A 323 -3.93 13.87 18.82
C LYS A 323 -5.11 13.38 18.01
#